data_AF-A0A915CES2-F1
#
_entry.id   AF-A0A915CES2-F1
#
_cell.length_a   1.000
_cell.length_b   1.000
_cell.length_c   1.000
_cell.angle_alpha   90.00
_cell.angle_beta   90.00
_cell.angle_gamma   90.00
#
_symmetry.space_group_name_H-M   'P 1'
#
loop_
_entity.id
_entity.type
_entity.pdbx_description
1 polymer ?
#
loop_
_entity_poly.entity_id
_entity_poly.type
_entity_poly.pdbx_seq_one_letter_code
_entity_poly.pdbx_strand_id
1 'polypeptide(L)'
;MNKFEKVGDAFSTYGARFEDSDATASLENARETFNAVGKLHRDFKNTVAENVTSHLKQWIDGGGKDTAAEIKTLETRRDELDIATNKLRGKEDNTELQELKKTAESAFEEQLKRTEKKIDEEMIKVQRLVSKSITKFMELESKLFKDVKTTFKKGAEAIKC
;
A
#
# COMPACT_ATOMS: atom_id res chain seq x y z
N MET A 1 -1.92 17.20 -15.11
CA MET A 1 -1.47 18.49 -14.56
C MET A 1 -1.88 18.59 -13.10
N ASN A 2 -0.92 18.75 -12.18
CA ASN A 2 -1.22 18.84 -10.74
C ASN A 2 -1.48 20.27 -10.27
N LYS A 3 -1.80 20.45 -8.98
CA LYS A 3 -2.17 21.76 -8.42
C LYS A 3 -1.11 22.84 -8.60
N PHE A 4 0.18 22.49 -8.56
CA PHE A 4 1.25 23.47 -8.70
C PHE A 4 1.38 23.95 -10.15
N GLU A 5 1.29 23.03 -11.10
CA GLU A 5 1.33 23.37 -12.52
C GLU A 5 0.14 24.22 -12.94
N LYS A 6 -1.04 23.96 -12.38
CA LYS A 6 -2.22 24.83 -12.57
C LYS A 6 -1.99 26.25 -12.08
N VAL A 7 -1.28 26.42 -10.96
CA VAL A 7 -0.91 27.75 -10.44
C VAL A 7 0.14 28.39 -11.36
N GLY A 8 1.11 27.62 -11.85
CA GLY A 8 2.08 28.09 -12.85
C GLY A 8 1.39 28.62 -14.11
N ASP A 9 0.48 27.85 -14.70
CA ASP A 9 -0.29 28.26 -15.87
C ASP A 9 -1.12 29.53 -15.64
N ALA A 10 -1.65 29.70 -14.41
CA ALA A 10 -2.34 30.92 -14.04
C ALA A 10 -1.39 32.14 -14.07
N PHE A 11 -0.17 32.03 -13.53
CA PHE A 11 0.81 33.12 -13.59
C PHE A 11 1.15 33.52 -15.02
N SER A 12 1.32 32.55 -15.93
CA SER A 12 1.56 32.85 -17.36
C SER A 12 0.36 33.57 -17.98
N THR A 13 -0.86 33.08 -17.72
CA THR A 13 -2.10 33.63 -18.27
C THR A 13 -2.37 35.07 -17.81
N TYR A 14 -2.14 35.36 -16.54
CA TYR A 14 -2.31 36.71 -16.00
C TYR A 14 -1.11 37.61 -16.31
N GLY A 15 0.10 37.08 -16.31
CA GLY A 15 1.34 37.80 -16.64
C GLY A 15 1.33 38.41 -18.05
N ALA A 16 0.76 37.69 -19.01
CA ALA A 16 0.57 38.17 -20.38
C ALA A 16 -0.42 39.34 -20.52
N ARG A 17 -1.13 39.72 -19.44
CA ARG A 17 -2.07 40.86 -19.42
C ARG A 17 -1.48 42.11 -18.80
N PHE A 18 -0.28 42.04 -18.24
CA PHE A 18 0.41 43.21 -17.71
C PHE A 18 1.16 43.93 -18.83
N GLU A 19 1.14 45.27 -18.80
CA GLU A 19 1.96 46.10 -19.68
C GLU A 19 3.38 46.33 -19.12
N ASP A 20 3.55 46.11 -17.81
CA ASP A 20 4.81 46.21 -17.09
C ASP A 20 5.68 44.96 -17.33
N SER A 21 6.80 45.14 -18.02
CA SER A 21 7.71 44.06 -18.39
C SER A 21 8.37 43.37 -17.19
N ASP A 22 8.62 44.10 -16.10
CA ASP A 22 9.26 43.56 -14.89
C ASP A 22 8.26 42.72 -14.10
N ALA A 23 6.99 43.15 -14.05
CA ALA A 23 5.91 42.37 -13.48
C ALA A 23 5.65 41.09 -14.28
N THR A 24 5.63 41.16 -15.62
CA THR A 24 5.49 39.98 -16.49
C THR A 24 6.64 39.00 -16.32
N ALA A 25 7.90 39.47 -16.28
CA ALA A 25 9.07 38.63 -16.05
C ALA A 25 9.01 37.94 -14.68
N SER A 26 8.63 38.67 -13.63
CA SER A 26 8.44 38.11 -12.28
C SER A 26 7.41 36.99 -12.24
N LEU A 27 6.30 37.14 -12.97
CA LEU A 27 5.25 36.12 -13.05
C LEU A 27 5.68 34.89 -13.86
N GLU A 28 6.52 35.05 -14.89
CA GLU A 28 7.09 33.91 -15.61
C GLU A 28 8.10 33.14 -14.75
N ASN A 29 8.94 33.81 -13.97
CA ASN A 29 9.83 33.16 -12.98
C ASN A 29 9.03 32.39 -11.91
N ALA A 30 7.88 32.94 -11.48
CA ALA A 30 6.96 32.25 -10.60
C ALA A 30 6.37 31.00 -11.27
N ARG A 31 5.94 31.10 -12.54
CA ARG A 31 5.46 29.94 -13.31
C ARG A 31 6.48 28.82 -13.34
N GLU A 32 7.73 29.11 -13.70
CA GLU A 32 8.79 28.10 -13.79
C GLU A 32 9.01 27.39 -12.45
N THR A 33 9.00 28.15 -11.36
CA THR A 33 9.12 27.62 -10.00
C THR A 33 7.99 26.63 -9.69
N PHE A 34 6.75 27.01 -9.96
CA PHE A 34 5.58 26.17 -9.70
C PHE A 34 5.54 24.93 -10.61
N ASN A 35 5.96 25.05 -11.86
CA ASN A 35 6.10 23.90 -12.77
C ASN A 35 7.18 22.92 -12.30
N ALA A 36 8.33 23.42 -11.82
CA ALA A 36 9.38 22.59 -11.25
C ALA A 36 8.89 21.84 -9.99
N VAL A 37 8.19 22.52 -9.07
CA VAL A 37 7.56 21.87 -7.91
C VAL A 37 6.50 20.85 -8.33
N GLY A 38 5.74 21.15 -9.38
CA GLY A 38 4.78 20.23 -9.99
C GLY A 38 5.47 18.96 -10.48
N LYS A 39 6.60 19.06 -11.17
CA LYS A 39 7.40 17.91 -11.59
C LYS A 39 7.88 17.07 -10.41
N LEU A 40 8.43 17.70 -9.35
CA LEU A 40 8.88 16.98 -8.15
C LEU A 40 7.76 16.12 -7.53
N HIS A 41 6.53 16.65 -7.46
CA HIS A 41 5.39 15.89 -6.91
C HIS A 41 4.95 14.73 -7.81
N ARG A 42 5.07 14.86 -9.14
CA ARG A 42 4.82 13.73 -10.05
C ARG A 42 5.86 12.64 -9.88
N ASP A 43 7.14 13.03 -9.86
CA ASP A 43 8.25 12.09 -9.73
C ASP A 43 8.16 11.36 -8.38
N PHE A 44 7.84 12.07 -7.30
CA PHE A 44 7.54 11.47 -6.00
C PHE A 44 6.40 10.44 -6.08
N LYS A 45 5.25 10.81 -6.67
CA LYS A 45 4.10 9.90 -6.80
C LYS A 45 4.48 8.62 -7.55
N ASN A 46 5.20 8.75 -8.67
CA ASN A 46 5.64 7.59 -9.46
C ASN A 46 6.62 6.73 -8.66
N THR A 47 7.60 7.36 -8.01
CA THR A 47 8.60 6.64 -7.20
C THR A 47 7.96 5.89 -6.03
N VAL A 48 6.99 6.49 -5.34
CA VAL A 48 6.23 5.82 -4.26
C VAL A 48 5.42 4.66 -4.82
N ALA A 49 4.75 4.84 -5.96
CA ALA A 49 3.99 3.78 -6.59
C ALA A 49 4.87 2.57 -6.94
N GLU A 50 6.06 2.81 -7.49
CA GLU A 50 7.00 1.78 -7.92
C GLU A 50 7.74 1.09 -6.77
N ASN A 51 8.07 1.80 -5.70
CA ASN A 51 8.96 1.30 -4.64
C ASN A 51 8.24 0.91 -3.35
N VAL A 52 7.01 1.38 -3.15
CA VAL A 52 6.23 1.17 -1.92
C VAL A 52 4.92 0.48 -2.24
N THR A 53 4.08 1.11 -3.06
CA THR A 53 2.72 0.61 -3.32
C THR A 53 2.71 -0.73 -4.08
N SER A 54 3.58 -0.87 -5.09
CA SER A 54 3.72 -2.10 -5.87
C SER A 54 4.03 -3.33 -4.99
N HIS A 55 4.99 -3.20 -4.07
CA HIS A 55 5.43 -4.29 -3.20
C HIS A 55 4.36 -4.68 -2.19
N LEU A 56 3.67 -3.71 -1.59
CA LEU A 56 2.53 -3.96 -0.71
C LEU A 56 1.40 -4.67 -1.47
N LYS A 57 1.09 -4.20 -2.69
CA LYS A 57 0.09 -4.82 -3.55
C LYS A 57 0.46 -6.25 -3.93
N GLN A 58 1.72 -6.50 -4.28
CA GLN A 58 2.20 -7.84 -4.60
C GLN A 58 2.02 -8.81 -3.42
N TRP A 59 2.26 -8.34 -2.19
CA TRP A 59 2.00 -9.18 -1.02
C TRP A 59 0.51 -9.44 -0.80
N ILE A 60 -0.34 -8.42 -0.91
CA ILE A 60 -1.81 -8.57 -0.80
C ILE A 60 -2.31 -9.59 -1.84
N ASP A 61 -1.85 -9.46 -3.08
CA ASP A 61 -2.29 -10.30 -4.19
C ASP A 61 -1.67 -11.71 -4.20
N GLY A 62 -0.62 -11.94 -3.40
CA GLY A 62 0.03 -13.24 -3.21
C GLY A 62 -0.15 -13.76 -1.78
N GLY A 63 0.86 -13.58 -0.94
CA GLY A 63 0.92 -14.17 0.42
C GLY A 63 -0.30 -13.89 1.30
N GLY A 64 -0.91 -12.70 1.18
CA GLY A 64 -2.16 -12.38 1.87
C GLY A 64 -3.34 -13.26 1.43
N LYS A 65 -3.54 -13.42 0.12
CA LYS A 65 -4.58 -14.28 -0.45
C LYS A 65 -4.34 -15.76 -0.18
N ASP A 66 -3.09 -16.21 -0.28
CA ASP A 66 -2.72 -17.61 0.02
C ASP A 66 -3.06 -17.96 1.47
N THR A 67 -2.73 -17.07 2.42
CA THR A 67 -3.06 -17.26 3.84
C THR A 67 -4.57 -17.29 4.07
N ALA A 68 -5.32 -16.40 3.41
CA ALA A 68 -6.77 -16.40 3.49
C ALA A 68 -7.39 -17.71 2.95
N ALA A 69 -6.80 -18.31 1.91
CA ALA A 69 -7.24 -19.59 1.36
C ALA A 69 -6.99 -20.77 2.33
N GLU A 70 -5.86 -20.78 3.03
CA GLU A 70 -5.58 -21.77 4.07
C GLU A 70 -6.58 -21.68 5.24
N ILE A 71 -6.89 -20.45 5.68
CA ILE A 71 -7.89 -20.21 6.74
C ILE A 71 -9.26 -20.72 6.31
N LYS A 72 -9.68 -20.43 5.07
CA LYS A 72 -10.96 -20.93 4.55
C LYS A 72 -11.01 -22.46 4.48
N THR A 73 -9.88 -23.09 4.17
CA THR A 73 -9.78 -24.56 4.17
C THR A 73 -9.90 -25.11 5.60
N LEU A 74 -9.26 -24.46 6.58
CA LEU A 74 -9.39 -24.81 8.00
C LEU A 74 -10.84 -24.69 8.49
N GLU A 75 -11.55 -23.62 8.12
CA GLU A 75 -12.98 -23.45 8.44
C GLU A 75 -13.82 -24.60 7.88
N THR A 76 -13.54 -25.02 6.64
CA THR A 76 -14.22 -26.16 6.01
C THR A 76 -13.97 -27.46 6.79
N ARG A 77 -12.73 -27.71 7.21
CA ARG A 77 -12.38 -28.90 8.03
C ARG A 77 -13.03 -28.87 9.40
N ARG A 78 -13.16 -27.70 10.03
CA ARG A 78 -13.90 -27.53 11.28
C ARG A 78 -15.36 -27.91 11.09
N ASP A 79 -16.00 -27.41 10.04
CA ASP A 79 -17.41 -27.70 9.77
C ASP A 79 -17.64 -29.19 9.49
N GLU A 80 -16.73 -29.87 8.79
CA GLU A 80 -16.75 -31.33 8.60
C GLU A 80 -16.64 -32.10 9.93
N LEU A 81 -15.74 -31.67 10.82
CA LEU A 81 -15.60 -32.25 12.16
C LEU A 81 -16.86 -32.05 13.01
N ASP A 82 -17.47 -30.87 12.95
CA ASP A 82 -18.73 -30.59 13.65
C ASP A 82 -19.86 -31.48 13.14
N ILE A 83 -19.95 -31.71 11.83
CA ILE A 83 -20.93 -32.62 11.23
C ILE A 83 -20.70 -34.06 11.73
N ALA A 84 -19.45 -34.54 11.72
CA ALA A 84 -19.12 -35.90 12.16
C ALA A 84 -19.45 -36.09 13.66
N THR A 85 -19.08 -35.11 14.48
CA THR A 85 -19.37 -35.09 15.92
C THR A 85 -20.88 -35.12 16.20
N ASN A 86 -21.66 -34.31 15.49
CA ASN A 86 -23.10 -34.28 15.65
C ASN A 86 -23.79 -35.57 15.18
N LYS A 87 -23.26 -36.24 14.15
CA LYS A 87 -23.78 -37.54 13.69
C LYS A 87 -23.54 -38.66 14.70
N LEU A 88 -22.40 -38.63 15.40
CA LEU A 88 -22.05 -39.61 16.43
C LEU A 88 -22.84 -39.42 17.74
N ARG A 89 -23.34 -38.21 18.01
CA ARG A 89 -24.04 -37.87 19.26
C ARG A 89 -25.23 -38.81 19.55
N GLY A 90 -25.21 -39.48 20.69
CA GLY A 90 -26.23 -40.46 21.11
C GLY A 90 -26.12 -41.81 20.38
N LYS A 91 -25.03 -42.04 19.65
CA LYS A 91 -24.70 -43.27 18.91
C LYS A 91 -23.25 -43.67 19.15
N GLU A 92 -22.80 -43.52 20.38
CA GLU A 92 -21.39 -43.64 20.77
C GLU A 92 -20.82 -45.04 20.44
N ASP A 93 -21.64 -46.09 20.45
CA ASP A 93 -21.20 -47.46 20.14
C ASP A 93 -21.11 -47.75 18.63
N ASN A 94 -21.46 -46.80 17.76
CA ASN A 94 -21.40 -46.98 16.31
C ASN A 94 -19.95 -46.83 15.80
N THR A 95 -19.31 -47.95 15.51
CA THR A 95 -17.91 -48.02 15.06
C THR A 95 -17.64 -47.22 13.78
N GLU A 96 -18.54 -47.26 12.79
CA GLU A 96 -18.38 -46.50 11.54
C GLU A 96 -18.39 -44.99 11.78
N LEU A 97 -19.30 -44.51 12.64
CA LEU A 97 -19.38 -43.09 12.99
C LEU A 97 -18.19 -42.62 13.84
N GLN A 98 -17.64 -43.50 14.69
CA GLN A 98 -16.40 -43.22 15.42
C GLN A 98 -15.21 -43.07 14.46
N GLU A 99 -15.07 -43.96 13.48
CA GLU A 99 -14.02 -43.89 12.47
C GLU A 99 -14.12 -42.61 11.63
N LEU A 100 -15.32 -42.25 11.18
CA LEU A 100 -15.56 -41.00 10.44
C LEU A 100 -15.17 -39.76 11.25
N LYS A 101 -15.53 -39.71 12.54
CA LYS A 101 -15.10 -38.63 13.43
C LYS A 101 -13.58 -38.58 13.55
N LYS A 102 -12.92 -39.71 13.76
CA LYS A 102 -11.45 -39.77 13.90
C LYS A 102 -10.73 -39.30 12.64
N THR A 103 -11.24 -39.64 11.46
CA THR A 103 -10.72 -39.14 10.17
C THR A 103 -10.89 -37.63 10.06
N ALA A 104 -12.07 -37.09 10.42
CA ALA A 104 -12.32 -35.65 10.41
C ALA A 104 -11.44 -34.89 11.41
N GLU A 105 -11.25 -35.43 12.63
CA GLU A 105 -10.34 -34.87 13.64
C GLU A 105 -8.90 -34.80 13.12
N SER A 106 -8.42 -35.90 12.52
CA SER A 106 -7.06 -35.95 11.97
C SER A 106 -6.86 -34.92 10.85
N ALA A 107 -7.83 -34.79 9.94
CA ALA A 107 -7.78 -33.82 8.85
C ALA A 107 -7.84 -32.37 9.35
N PHE A 108 -8.64 -32.10 10.38
CA PHE A 108 -8.70 -30.78 11.01
C PHE A 108 -7.38 -30.43 11.71
N GLU A 109 -6.82 -31.34 12.52
CA GLU A 109 -5.56 -31.11 13.23
C GLU A 109 -4.38 -30.90 12.28
N GLU A 110 -4.31 -31.65 11.18
CA GLU A 110 -3.28 -31.48 10.16
C GLU A 110 -3.39 -30.10 9.49
N GLN A 111 -4.61 -29.72 9.09
CA GLN A 111 -4.85 -28.42 8.48
C GLN A 111 -4.63 -27.26 9.47
N LEU A 112 -4.92 -27.44 10.76
CA LEU A 112 -4.68 -26.45 11.81
C LEU A 112 -3.19 -26.14 11.93
N LYS A 113 -2.35 -27.18 12.13
CA LYS A 113 -0.89 -27.03 12.23
C LYS A 113 -0.30 -26.37 10.99
N ARG A 114 -0.78 -26.73 9.80
CA ARG A 114 -0.36 -26.13 8.53
C ARG A 114 -0.74 -24.65 8.46
N THR A 115 -1.96 -24.31 8.85
CA THR A 115 -2.48 -22.93 8.81
C THR A 115 -1.76 -22.04 9.82
N GLU A 116 -1.56 -22.50 11.05
CA GLU A 116 -0.79 -21.79 12.09
C GLU A 116 0.62 -21.45 11.61
N LYS A 117 1.35 -22.46 11.10
CA LYS A 117 2.68 -22.27 10.54
C LYS A 117 2.70 -21.23 9.42
N LYS A 118 1.72 -21.30 8.50
CA LYS A 118 1.61 -20.35 7.40
C LYS A 118 1.35 -18.92 7.90
N ILE A 119 0.47 -18.76 8.88
CA ILE A 119 0.18 -17.46 9.50
C ILE A 119 1.44 -16.88 10.14
N ASP A 120 2.17 -17.65 10.94
CA ASP A 120 3.39 -17.18 11.60
C ASP A 120 4.46 -16.75 10.58
N GLU A 121 4.68 -17.55 9.54
CA GLU A 121 5.61 -17.23 8.46
C GLU A 121 5.23 -15.95 7.71
N GLU A 122 3.94 -15.79 7.38
CA GLU A 122 3.46 -14.60 6.66
C GLU A 122 3.41 -13.37 7.56
N MET A 123 3.15 -13.52 8.86
CA MET A 123 3.16 -12.41 9.82
C MET A 123 4.56 -11.78 9.93
N ILE A 124 5.62 -12.61 9.99
CA ILE A 124 7.01 -12.12 9.98
C ILE A 124 7.33 -11.41 8.66
N LYS A 125 6.89 -11.97 7.52
CA LYS A 125 7.14 -11.37 6.19
C LYS A 125 6.43 -10.03 6.03
N VAL A 126 5.14 -9.94 6.37
CA VAL A 126 4.36 -8.71 6.22
C VAL A 126 4.85 -7.63 7.16
N GLN A 127 5.18 -7.96 8.41
CA GLN A 127 5.74 -6.99 9.35
C GLN A 127 7.03 -6.37 8.80
N ARG A 128 7.94 -7.21 8.27
CA ARG A 128 9.18 -6.73 7.65
C ARG A 128 8.91 -5.87 6.42
N LEU A 129 7.96 -6.27 5.57
CA LEU A 129 7.58 -5.53 4.38
C LEU A 129 7.00 -4.16 4.72
N VAL A 130 6.07 -4.09 5.67
CA VAL A 130 5.43 -2.86 6.12
C VAL A 130 6.46 -1.92 6.72
N SER A 131 7.33 -2.40 7.62
CA SER A 131 8.39 -1.57 8.22
C SER A 131 9.31 -0.99 7.16
N LYS A 132 9.77 -1.80 6.19
CA LYS A 132 10.60 -1.32 5.07
C LYS A 132 9.88 -0.29 4.20
N SER A 133 8.59 -0.53 3.92
CA SER A 133 7.75 0.33 3.09
C SER A 133 7.54 1.70 3.75
N ILE A 134 7.27 1.73 5.05
CA ILE A 134 7.11 2.96 5.83
C ILE A 134 8.42 3.75 5.86
N THR A 135 9.55 3.09 6.19
CA THR A 135 10.87 3.74 6.15
C THR A 135 11.14 4.35 4.78
N LYS A 136 10.89 3.59 3.71
CA LYS A 136 11.13 4.08 2.35
C LYS A 136 10.24 5.27 1.98
N PHE A 137 8.97 5.22 2.38
CA PHE A 137 8.04 6.33 2.15
C PHE A 137 8.51 7.61 2.87
N MET A 138 8.90 7.50 4.15
CA MET A 138 9.39 8.63 4.92
C MET A 138 10.67 9.25 4.34
N GLU A 139 11.60 8.42 3.83
CA GLU A 139 12.80 8.91 3.13
C GLU A 139 12.43 9.73 1.88
N LEU A 140 11.51 9.21 1.06
CA LEU A 140 11.07 9.87 -0.16
C LEU A 140 10.34 11.18 0.14
N GLU A 141 9.50 11.18 1.18
CA GLU A 141 8.74 12.36 1.60
C GLU A 141 9.66 13.45 2.15
N SER A 142 10.61 13.09 3.02
CA SER A 142 11.63 14.01 3.54
C SER A 142 12.45 14.65 2.42
N LYS A 143 12.84 13.84 1.42
CA LYS A 143 13.52 14.34 0.22
C LYS A 143 12.64 15.31 -0.57
N LEU A 144 11.38 14.95 -0.83
CA LEU A 144 10.43 15.84 -1.52
C LEU A 144 10.32 17.19 -0.82
N PHE A 145 10.13 17.21 0.50
CA PHE A 145 10.02 18.46 1.27
C PHE A 145 11.27 19.32 1.15
N LYS A 146 12.46 18.71 1.23
CA LYS A 146 13.73 19.42 1.05
C LYS A 146 13.84 20.02 -0.35
N ASP A 147 13.58 19.22 -1.38
CA ASP A 147 13.70 19.65 -2.78
C ASP A 147 12.69 20.77 -3.10
N VAL A 148 11.44 20.63 -2.64
CA VAL A 148 10.39 21.66 -2.81
C VAL A 148 10.77 22.96 -2.11
N LYS A 149 11.26 22.89 -0.87
CA LYS A 149 11.73 24.08 -0.12
C LYS A 149 12.86 24.79 -0.86
N THR A 150 13.83 24.03 -1.35
CA THR A 150 14.95 24.58 -2.14
C THR A 150 14.46 25.22 -3.43
N THR A 151 13.53 24.60 -4.15
CA THR A 151 12.96 25.15 -5.38
C THR A 151 12.22 26.46 -5.12
N PHE A 152 11.36 26.52 -4.09
CA PHE A 152 10.69 27.78 -3.75
C PHE A 152 11.65 28.87 -3.30
N LYS A 153 12.72 28.54 -2.57
CA LYS A 153 13.73 29.53 -2.17
C LYS A 153 14.41 30.14 -3.39
N LYS A 154 14.86 29.31 -4.34
CA LYS A 154 15.47 29.77 -5.60
C LYS A 154 14.49 30.62 -6.41
N GLY A 155 13.23 30.21 -6.49
CA GLY A 155 12.18 30.96 -7.17
C GLY A 155 11.96 32.35 -6.53
N ALA A 156 11.89 32.42 -5.20
CA ALA A 156 11.74 33.69 -4.49
C ALA A 156 12.94 34.64 -4.69
N GLU A 157 14.16 34.10 -4.79
CA GLU A 157 15.36 34.88 -5.12
C GLU A 157 15.31 35.40 -6.56
N ALA A 158 14.78 34.62 -7.50
CA ALA A 158 14.62 35.02 -8.91
C ALA A 158 13.47 36.02 -9.17
N ILE A 159 12.55 36.17 -8.22
CA ILE A 159 11.43 37.14 -8.29
C ILE A 159 11.82 38.50 -7.68
N LYS A 160 12.90 38.56 -6.89
CA LYS A 160 13.40 39.84 -6.35
C LYS A 160 14.17 40.60 -7.42
N CYS A 161 13.45 41.42 -8.18
CA CYS A 161 13.98 42.60 -8.86
C CYS A 161 13.99 43.79 -7.89
#